data_AF-A0A928LXY8-F1
#
_entry.id   AF-A0A928LXY8-F1
#
_cell.length_a   1.000
_cell.length_b   1.000
_cell.length_c   1.000
_cell.angle_alpha   90.00
_cell.angle_beta   90.00
_cell.angle_gamma   90.00
#
_symmetry.space_group_name_H-M   'P 1'
#
loop_
_entity.id
_entity.type
_entity.pdbx_description
1 polymer ?
#
loop_
_entity_poly.entity_id
_entity_poly.type
_entity_poly.pdbx_seq_one_letter_code
_entity_poly.pdbx_strand_id
1 'polypeptide(L)'
;MKRIASIQDISCLGRCSLTVALPVISAMGVECAIVPTAVLSTHTMFQNFTVCDLSDQIMPIARHWKDEKVHFDAIYTGYLASAEQIGDVCAFFDMLKSEDTMIFVDPAMADHGKLYPGFGPEFPAEMAKVAARADVVIPNLTEACLLTGAEYKEEYDEAYIKDLLHRLVTLGAKKAILTGVSFEEGKVGVMSYDSLTGEYFTYFNDKMPVSFHGTGDIFSSVVMGGLMRGLSMEDALKLAVDYTLECIRITDKNETWYGVEFERVIPMLCERLKTEA
;
A
#
# COMPACT_ATOMS: atom_id res chain seq x y z
N MET A 1 -5.54 -20.72 7.88
CA MET A 1 -4.50 -19.76 7.48
C MET A 1 -5.20 -18.65 6.74
N LYS A 2 -4.90 -17.38 7.06
CA LYS A 2 -5.51 -16.23 6.38
C LYS A 2 -4.93 -16.07 4.96
N ARG A 3 -5.73 -15.60 4.02
CA ARG A 3 -5.35 -15.40 2.61
C ARG A 3 -5.65 -13.99 2.11
N ILE A 4 -4.69 -13.39 1.44
CA ILE A 4 -4.80 -12.10 0.75
C ILE A 4 -4.76 -12.33 -0.76
N ALA A 5 -5.66 -11.67 -1.51
CA ALA A 5 -5.51 -11.45 -2.95
C ALA A 5 -4.82 -10.10 -3.17
N SER A 6 -3.58 -10.10 -3.68
CA SER A 6 -2.80 -8.88 -3.94
C SER A 6 -2.83 -8.55 -5.43
N ILE A 7 -3.37 -7.39 -5.81
CA ILE A 7 -3.54 -6.92 -7.19
C ILE A 7 -2.58 -5.76 -7.48
N GLN A 8 -1.43 -6.06 -8.08
CA GLN A 8 -0.34 -5.09 -8.37
C GLN A 8 0.53 -5.62 -9.54
N ASP A 9 1.50 -4.85 -10.03
CA ASP A 9 2.42 -5.32 -11.07
C ASP A 9 3.52 -6.26 -10.53
N ILE A 10 4.16 -7.01 -11.43
CA ILE A 10 5.41 -7.73 -11.19
C ILE A 10 6.53 -7.00 -11.92
N SER A 11 7.43 -6.36 -11.18
CA SER A 11 8.70 -5.88 -11.72
C SER A 11 9.79 -6.93 -11.50
N CYS A 12 10.27 -7.57 -12.58
CA CYS A 12 11.23 -8.69 -12.52
C CYS A 12 12.58 -8.33 -11.87
N LEU A 13 12.95 -7.06 -11.86
CA LEU A 13 14.11 -6.52 -11.16
C LEU A 13 13.78 -5.18 -10.51
N GLY A 14 14.32 -4.97 -9.31
CA GLY A 14 13.95 -3.88 -8.41
C GLY A 14 13.07 -4.36 -7.26
N ARG A 15 12.71 -3.45 -6.34
CA ARG A 15 11.94 -3.78 -5.13
C ARG A 15 10.69 -2.91 -5.03
N CYS A 16 9.61 -3.36 -5.66
CA CYS A 16 8.29 -2.73 -5.58
C CYS A 16 7.17 -3.77 -5.81
N SER A 17 5.94 -3.37 -5.53
CA SER A 17 4.73 -4.10 -5.92
C SER A 17 4.72 -5.57 -5.47
N LEU A 18 4.33 -6.53 -6.33
CA LEU A 18 4.21 -7.94 -5.97
C LEU A 18 5.53 -8.60 -5.55
N THR A 19 6.69 -8.11 -6.03
CA THR A 19 7.99 -8.68 -5.62
C THR A 19 8.40 -8.24 -4.21
N VAL A 20 7.72 -7.25 -3.64
CA VAL A 20 7.79 -6.88 -2.21
C VAL A 20 6.65 -7.54 -1.43
N ALA A 21 5.41 -7.41 -1.90
CA ALA A 21 4.23 -7.84 -1.16
C ALA A 21 4.22 -9.35 -0.92
N LEU A 22 4.51 -10.16 -1.95
CA LEU A 22 4.52 -11.62 -1.85
C LEU A 22 5.49 -12.14 -0.78
N PRO A 23 6.80 -11.80 -0.78
CA PRO A 23 7.72 -12.30 0.23
C PRO A 23 7.47 -11.74 1.63
N VAL A 24 7.13 -10.45 1.77
CA VAL A 24 6.85 -9.84 3.08
C VAL A 24 5.65 -10.52 3.73
N ILE A 25 4.51 -10.59 3.02
CA ILE A 25 3.28 -11.21 3.54
C ILE A 25 3.50 -12.70 3.84
N SER A 26 4.23 -13.41 2.97
CA SER A 26 4.55 -14.83 3.17
C SER A 26 5.41 -15.04 4.41
N ALA A 27 6.41 -14.18 4.64
CA ALA A 27 7.26 -14.24 5.85
C ALA A 27 6.47 -14.00 7.13
N MET A 28 5.38 -13.22 7.06
CA MET A 28 4.47 -13.02 8.19
C MET A 28 3.53 -14.21 8.46
N GLY A 29 3.58 -15.27 7.64
CA GLY A 29 2.77 -16.48 7.81
C GLY A 29 1.35 -16.36 7.26
N VAL A 30 1.14 -15.48 6.28
CA VAL A 30 -0.13 -15.26 5.59
C VAL A 30 0.04 -15.66 4.13
N GLU A 31 -0.97 -16.31 3.55
CA GLU A 31 -0.93 -16.69 2.13
C GLU A 31 -1.16 -15.44 1.25
N CYS A 32 -0.22 -15.12 0.38
CA CYS A 32 -0.34 -14.04 -0.60
C CYS A 32 -0.60 -14.62 -2.00
N ALA A 33 -1.87 -14.67 -2.41
CA ALA A 33 -2.24 -14.99 -3.78
C ALA A 33 -2.09 -13.72 -4.64
N ILE A 34 -1.43 -13.82 -5.79
CA ILE A 34 -1.10 -12.66 -6.62
C ILE A 34 -2.03 -12.56 -7.84
N VAL A 35 -2.41 -11.34 -8.20
CA VAL A 35 -3.10 -10.98 -9.44
C VAL A 35 -2.23 -9.94 -10.14
N PRO A 36 -1.37 -10.36 -11.08
CA PRO A 36 -0.46 -9.44 -11.74
C PRO A 36 -1.22 -8.53 -12.71
N THR A 37 -1.04 -7.22 -12.57
CA THR A 37 -1.64 -6.21 -13.47
C THR A 37 -0.78 -5.96 -14.71
N ALA A 38 0.53 -6.15 -14.58
CA ALA A 38 1.51 -6.13 -15.65
C ALA A 38 2.76 -6.90 -15.22
N VAL A 39 3.59 -7.31 -16.19
CA VAL A 39 4.95 -7.81 -15.95
C VAL A 39 5.94 -6.87 -16.63
N LEU A 40 6.85 -6.30 -15.84
CA LEU A 40 7.89 -5.40 -16.29
C LEU A 40 9.27 -6.08 -16.17
N SER A 41 10.18 -5.82 -17.10
CA SER A 41 11.57 -6.33 -16.97
C SER A 41 12.29 -5.77 -15.74
N THR A 42 11.94 -4.55 -15.37
CA THR A 42 12.51 -3.74 -14.28
C THR A 42 11.46 -2.69 -13.88
N HIS A 43 11.47 -2.19 -12.64
CA HIS A 43 10.58 -1.10 -12.24
C HIS A 43 10.81 0.20 -13.04
N THR A 44 9.87 1.14 -12.97
CA THR A 44 9.79 2.33 -13.86
C THR A 44 10.90 3.37 -13.68
N MET A 45 11.72 3.30 -12.63
CA MET A 45 12.92 4.15 -12.51
C MET A 45 14.08 3.73 -13.45
N PHE A 46 14.04 2.52 -14.01
CA PHE A 46 14.97 2.12 -15.07
C PHE A 46 14.57 2.72 -16.42
N GLN A 47 15.53 2.83 -17.34
CA GLN A 47 15.27 3.26 -18.72
C GLN A 47 15.07 2.05 -19.65
N ASN A 48 14.25 2.19 -20.69
CA ASN A 48 14.05 1.19 -21.75
C ASN A 48 13.58 -0.19 -21.26
N PHE A 49 12.80 -0.23 -20.18
CA PHE A 49 12.19 -1.47 -19.69
C PHE A 49 11.11 -1.98 -20.65
N THR A 50 10.88 -3.30 -20.64
CA THR A 50 9.79 -3.93 -21.39
C THR A 50 8.56 -4.09 -20.50
N VAL A 51 7.36 -4.00 -21.07
CA VAL A 51 6.09 -4.19 -20.37
C VAL A 51 5.24 -5.21 -21.11
N CYS A 52 4.74 -6.20 -20.38
CA CYS A 52 3.61 -7.04 -20.78
C CYS A 52 2.40 -6.60 -19.95
N ASP A 53 1.43 -5.97 -20.58
CA ASP A 53 0.14 -5.64 -19.95
C ASP A 53 -0.64 -6.94 -19.69
N LEU A 54 -1.22 -7.06 -18.50
CA LEU A 54 -2.05 -8.20 -18.07
C LEU A 54 -3.43 -7.75 -17.57
N SER A 55 -3.88 -6.55 -17.93
CA SER A 55 -5.22 -6.04 -17.59
C SER A 55 -6.31 -7.04 -17.99
N ASP A 56 -6.17 -7.64 -19.17
CA ASP A 56 -7.11 -8.63 -19.71
C ASP A 56 -7.18 -9.94 -18.88
N GLN A 57 -6.23 -10.18 -17.97
CA GLN A 57 -6.19 -11.35 -17.08
C GLN A 57 -6.83 -11.11 -15.71
N ILE A 58 -7.05 -9.86 -15.26
CA ILE A 58 -7.60 -9.55 -13.93
C ILE A 58 -8.95 -10.25 -13.72
N MET A 59 -9.89 -10.06 -14.64
CA MET A 59 -11.24 -10.64 -14.53
C MET A 59 -11.34 -12.13 -14.86
N PRO A 60 -10.57 -12.71 -15.81
CA PRO A 60 -10.46 -14.15 -15.94
C PRO A 60 -9.96 -14.86 -14.67
N ILE A 61 -8.93 -14.33 -14.01
CA ILE A 61 -8.43 -14.87 -12.74
C ILE A 61 -9.53 -14.82 -11.67
N ALA A 62 -10.21 -13.67 -11.53
CA ALA A 62 -11.30 -13.51 -10.57
C ALA A 62 -12.43 -14.54 -10.76
N ARG A 63 -12.84 -14.75 -12.02
CA ARG A 63 -13.88 -15.72 -12.37
C ARG A 63 -13.47 -17.13 -12.02
N HIS A 64 -12.25 -17.52 -12.36
CA HIS A 64 -11.73 -18.84 -12.03
C HIS A 64 -11.67 -19.06 -10.50
N TRP A 65 -11.17 -18.08 -9.73
CA TRP A 65 -11.14 -18.17 -8.27
C TRP A 65 -12.54 -18.27 -7.64
N LYS A 66 -13.52 -17.59 -8.22
CA LYS A 66 -14.93 -17.72 -7.83
C LYS A 66 -15.47 -19.12 -8.10
N ASP A 67 -15.17 -19.70 -9.26
CA ASP A 67 -15.60 -21.06 -9.62
C ASP A 67 -14.96 -22.13 -8.70
N GLU A 68 -13.70 -21.92 -8.33
CA GLU A 68 -12.99 -22.72 -7.32
C GLU A 68 -13.46 -22.47 -5.88
N LYS A 69 -14.40 -21.52 -5.67
CA LYS A 69 -14.95 -21.14 -4.36
C LYS A 69 -13.85 -20.72 -3.37
N VAL A 70 -12.82 -20.06 -3.88
CA VAL A 70 -11.73 -19.53 -3.07
C VAL A 70 -12.26 -18.36 -2.26
N HIS A 71 -12.11 -18.43 -0.94
CA HIS A 71 -12.37 -17.32 -0.04
C HIS A 71 -11.07 -16.55 0.25
N PHE A 72 -11.20 -15.23 0.37
CA PHE A 72 -10.14 -14.30 0.71
C PHE A 72 -10.52 -13.49 1.94
N ASP A 73 -9.61 -13.44 2.92
CA ASP A 73 -9.79 -12.65 4.12
C ASP A 73 -9.51 -11.17 3.86
N ALA A 74 -8.67 -10.87 2.86
CA ALA A 74 -8.50 -9.52 2.36
C ALA A 74 -8.21 -9.48 0.85
N ILE A 75 -8.59 -8.38 0.22
CA ILE A 75 -8.16 -7.99 -1.12
C ILE A 75 -7.35 -6.71 -0.97
N TYR A 76 -6.11 -6.75 -1.46
CA TYR A 76 -5.11 -5.69 -1.33
C TYR A 76 -4.75 -5.16 -2.73
N THR A 77 -4.89 -3.86 -2.95
CA THR A 77 -4.42 -3.20 -4.18
C THR A 77 -3.25 -2.29 -3.90
N GLY A 78 -2.33 -2.20 -4.87
CA GLY A 78 -1.20 -1.28 -4.90
C GLY A 78 -1.15 -0.56 -6.25
N TYR A 79 0.00 -0.54 -6.90
CA TYR A 79 0.17 0.12 -8.21
C TYR A 79 -0.77 -0.46 -9.28
N LEU A 80 -1.57 0.42 -9.90
CA LEU A 80 -2.46 0.12 -11.02
C LEU A 80 -2.05 0.99 -12.22
N ALA A 81 -1.84 0.37 -13.38
CA ALA A 81 -1.22 1.00 -14.53
C ALA A 81 -2.17 1.84 -15.40
N SER A 82 -3.50 1.67 -15.27
CA SER A 82 -4.46 2.35 -16.15
C SER A 82 -5.84 2.50 -15.52
N ALA A 83 -6.64 3.42 -16.07
CA ALA A 83 -8.05 3.58 -15.71
C ALA A 83 -8.92 2.37 -16.09
N GLU A 84 -8.49 1.56 -17.07
CA GLU A 84 -9.16 0.30 -17.39
C GLU A 84 -9.01 -0.70 -16.24
N GLN A 85 -7.80 -0.83 -15.68
CA GLN A 85 -7.55 -1.67 -14.51
C GLN A 85 -8.35 -1.22 -13.29
N ILE A 86 -8.63 0.07 -13.12
CA ILE A 86 -9.50 0.59 -12.06
C ILE A 86 -10.91 -0.03 -12.15
N GLY A 87 -11.47 -0.10 -13.36
CA GLY A 87 -12.77 -0.72 -13.61
C GLY A 87 -12.76 -2.21 -13.30
N ASP A 88 -11.74 -2.92 -13.76
CA ASP A 88 -11.58 -4.36 -13.51
C ASP A 88 -11.36 -4.67 -12.04
N VAL A 89 -10.59 -3.87 -11.31
CA VAL A 89 -10.37 -4.02 -9.87
C VAL A 89 -11.67 -3.79 -9.09
N CYS A 90 -12.48 -2.81 -9.48
CA CYS A 90 -13.81 -2.63 -8.90
C CYS A 90 -14.68 -3.88 -9.14
N ALA A 91 -14.72 -4.38 -10.36
CA ALA A 91 -15.47 -5.60 -10.68
C ALA A 91 -14.92 -6.85 -9.96
N PHE A 92 -13.60 -6.91 -9.73
CA PHE A 92 -12.94 -7.95 -8.93
C PHE A 92 -13.44 -7.91 -7.48
N PHE A 93 -13.51 -6.72 -6.87
CA PHE A 93 -14.06 -6.55 -5.52
C PHE A 93 -15.51 -7.04 -5.45
N ASP A 94 -16.36 -6.65 -6.40
CA ASP A 94 -17.77 -7.08 -6.47
C ASP A 94 -17.90 -8.61 -6.61
N MET A 95 -16.95 -9.25 -7.29
CA MET A 95 -17.01 -10.66 -7.59
C MET A 95 -16.58 -11.55 -6.42
N LEU A 96 -15.55 -11.14 -5.68
CA LEU A 96 -14.84 -11.98 -4.71
C LEU A 96 -14.96 -11.53 -3.25
N LYS A 97 -15.44 -10.31 -2.97
CA LYS A 97 -15.69 -9.87 -1.59
C LYS A 97 -16.80 -10.71 -0.93
N SER A 98 -16.57 -11.20 0.29
CA SER A 98 -17.61 -11.67 1.22
C SER A 98 -17.76 -10.71 2.42
N GLU A 99 -18.72 -10.98 3.32
CA GLU A 99 -19.02 -10.12 4.48
C GLU A 99 -17.81 -9.85 5.39
N ASP A 100 -16.89 -10.81 5.46
CA ASP A 100 -15.67 -10.80 6.26
C ASP A 100 -14.39 -10.49 5.46
N THR A 101 -14.49 -10.22 4.15
CA THR A 101 -13.35 -9.79 3.34
C THR A 101 -13.07 -8.31 3.54
N MET A 102 -11.85 -8.00 4.00
CA MET A 102 -11.35 -6.62 4.08
C MET A 102 -10.86 -6.13 2.70
N ILE A 103 -11.34 -4.98 2.24
CA ILE A 103 -10.72 -4.27 1.11
C ILE A 103 -9.67 -3.29 1.65
N PHE A 104 -8.41 -3.51 1.28
CA PHE A 104 -7.27 -2.67 1.65
C PHE A 104 -6.68 -2.02 0.40
N VAL A 105 -6.63 -0.69 0.35
CA VAL A 105 -6.23 0.05 -0.84
C VAL A 105 -5.01 0.91 -0.52
N ASP A 106 -3.88 0.57 -1.12
CA ASP A 106 -2.74 1.46 -1.31
C ASP A 106 -2.88 2.12 -2.70
N PRO A 107 -3.24 3.41 -2.77
CA PRO A 107 -3.52 4.10 -4.02
C PRO A 107 -2.22 4.57 -4.71
N ALA A 108 -1.26 3.66 -4.87
CA ALA A 108 0.09 3.93 -5.35
C ALA A 108 0.08 4.59 -6.74
N MET A 109 0.27 5.91 -6.78
CA MET A 109 0.22 6.68 -8.03
C MET A 109 1.07 7.95 -8.03
N ALA A 110 1.55 8.40 -6.87
CA ALA A 110 2.19 9.69 -6.75
C ALA A 110 3.14 9.77 -5.56
N ASP A 111 4.15 10.61 -5.66
CA ASP A 111 5.00 10.96 -4.54
C ASP A 111 5.59 12.36 -4.75
N HIS A 112 6.05 13.00 -3.67
CA HIS A 112 6.69 14.32 -3.71
C HIS A 112 5.91 15.38 -4.50
N GLY A 113 4.59 15.43 -4.30
CA GLY A 113 3.70 16.41 -4.94
C GLY A 113 3.37 16.13 -6.41
N LYS A 114 3.79 14.99 -6.98
CA LYS A 114 3.63 14.68 -8.41
C LYS A 114 3.19 13.24 -8.66
N LEU A 115 2.38 13.06 -9.70
CA LEU A 115 2.06 11.74 -10.24
C LEU A 115 3.31 11.04 -10.76
N TYR A 116 3.33 9.71 -10.66
CA TYR A 116 4.34 8.89 -11.32
C TYR A 116 4.25 9.02 -12.84
N PRO A 117 5.38 8.83 -13.56
CA PRO A 117 5.40 8.88 -15.01
C PRO A 117 4.39 7.91 -15.63
N GLY A 118 3.61 8.38 -16.59
CA GLY A 118 2.59 7.58 -17.29
C GLY A 118 1.15 7.89 -16.88
N PHE A 119 0.93 8.52 -15.72
CA PHE A 119 -0.42 8.92 -15.30
C PHE A 119 -0.79 10.32 -15.78
N GLY A 120 -2.01 10.44 -16.32
CA GLY A 120 -2.62 11.71 -16.68
C GLY A 120 -3.32 12.39 -15.49
N PRO A 121 -3.68 13.68 -15.62
CA PRO A 121 -4.32 14.46 -14.55
C PRO A 121 -5.69 13.92 -14.11
N GLU A 122 -6.36 13.11 -14.94
CA GLU A 122 -7.64 12.49 -14.63
C GLU A 122 -7.50 11.21 -13.77
N PHE A 123 -6.29 10.63 -13.68
CA PHE A 123 -6.07 9.35 -13.01
C PHE A 123 -6.43 9.35 -11.51
N PRO A 124 -6.11 10.41 -10.72
CA PRO A 124 -6.56 10.50 -9.33
C PRO A 124 -8.07 10.36 -9.13
N ALA A 125 -8.87 10.91 -10.04
CA ALA A 125 -10.33 10.82 -9.95
C ALA A 125 -10.84 9.38 -10.18
N GLU A 126 -10.15 8.62 -11.03
CA GLU A 126 -10.42 7.20 -11.20
C GLU A 126 -9.96 6.38 -9.99
N MET A 127 -8.75 6.63 -9.47
CA MET A 127 -8.25 5.97 -8.26
C MET A 127 -9.11 6.25 -7.03
N ALA A 128 -9.71 7.44 -6.94
CA ALA A 128 -10.67 7.78 -5.88
C ALA A 128 -11.88 6.84 -5.86
N LYS A 129 -12.29 6.26 -7.01
CA LYS A 129 -13.38 5.27 -7.06
C LYS A 129 -12.99 3.95 -6.40
N VAL A 130 -11.72 3.54 -6.49
CA VAL A 130 -11.20 2.36 -5.78
C VAL A 130 -11.08 2.65 -4.29
N ALA A 131 -10.49 3.80 -3.93
CA ALA A 131 -10.35 4.23 -2.53
C ALA A 131 -11.69 4.37 -1.81
N ALA A 132 -12.73 4.85 -2.49
CA ALA A 132 -14.10 4.96 -1.97
C ALA A 132 -14.71 3.62 -1.55
N ARG A 133 -14.18 2.50 -2.06
CA ARG A 133 -14.66 1.14 -1.75
C ARG A 133 -13.87 0.45 -0.64
N ALA A 134 -12.83 1.11 -0.13
CA ALA A 134 -11.90 0.52 0.82
C ALA A 134 -12.51 0.39 2.22
N ASP A 135 -12.22 -0.72 2.90
CA ASP A 135 -12.37 -0.78 4.35
C ASP A 135 -11.20 -0.02 5.03
N VAL A 136 -10.01 -0.06 4.42
CA VAL A 136 -8.82 0.71 4.83
C VAL A 136 -8.13 1.29 3.60
N VAL A 137 -7.91 2.61 3.58
CA VAL A 137 -7.10 3.28 2.55
C VAL A 137 -5.82 3.84 3.16
N ILE A 138 -4.69 3.67 2.48
CA ILE A 138 -3.35 4.01 3.00
C ILE A 138 -2.51 4.91 2.07
N PRO A 139 -3.00 6.07 1.65
CA PRO A 139 -2.20 6.97 0.81
C PRO A 139 -0.97 7.54 1.55
N ASN A 140 0.03 7.95 0.78
CA ASN A 140 0.96 8.98 1.23
C ASN A 140 0.34 10.39 1.13
N LEU A 141 1.05 11.42 1.62
CA LEU A 141 0.56 12.80 1.61
C LEU A 141 0.15 13.30 0.22
N THR A 142 0.96 13.01 -0.80
CA THR A 142 0.71 13.42 -2.19
C THR A 142 -0.56 12.80 -2.73
N GLU A 143 -0.70 11.48 -2.54
CA GLU A 143 -1.85 10.71 -3.00
C GLU A 143 -3.13 11.17 -2.31
N ALA A 144 -3.09 11.40 -1.00
CA ALA A 144 -4.25 11.90 -0.26
C ALA A 144 -4.73 13.26 -0.78
N CYS A 145 -3.80 14.18 -1.09
CA CYS A 145 -4.14 15.47 -1.67
C CYS A 145 -4.79 15.31 -3.05
N LEU A 146 -4.21 14.46 -3.91
CA LEU A 146 -4.72 14.19 -5.26
C LEU A 146 -6.10 13.52 -5.25
N LEU A 147 -6.32 12.53 -4.37
CA LEU A 147 -7.60 11.83 -4.23
C LEU A 147 -8.73 12.74 -3.74
N THR A 148 -8.40 13.70 -2.87
CA THR A 148 -9.38 14.54 -2.19
C THR A 148 -9.53 15.94 -2.80
N GLY A 149 -8.68 16.28 -3.77
CA GLY A 149 -8.59 17.63 -4.35
C GLY A 149 -8.04 18.68 -3.38
N ALA A 150 -7.37 18.28 -2.29
CA ALA A 150 -6.75 19.19 -1.34
C ALA A 150 -5.42 19.74 -1.87
N GLU A 151 -5.03 20.92 -1.39
CA GLU A 151 -3.76 21.57 -1.75
C GLU A 151 -2.58 20.83 -1.11
N TYR A 152 -1.64 20.32 -1.90
CA TYR A 152 -0.41 19.71 -1.38
C TYR A 152 0.49 20.75 -0.67
N LYS A 153 0.97 20.40 0.52
CA LYS A 153 1.85 21.24 1.35
C LYS A 153 3.02 20.43 1.87
N GLU A 154 4.21 21.02 1.85
CA GLU A 154 5.41 20.43 2.49
C GLU A 154 5.49 20.81 3.98
N GLU A 155 4.99 22.00 4.33
CA GLU A 155 4.85 22.46 5.70
C GLU A 155 3.36 22.42 6.10
N TYR A 156 3.05 21.66 7.14
CA TYR A 156 1.69 21.42 7.59
C TYR A 156 1.62 21.21 9.10
N ASP A 157 0.42 21.30 9.65
CA ASP A 157 0.12 21.00 11.05
C ASP A 157 -0.78 19.77 11.19
N GLU A 158 -1.03 19.35 12.43
CA GLU A 158 -1.91 18.22 12.72
C GLU A 158 -3.35 18.46 12.22
N ALA A 159 -3.83 19.71 12.21
CA ALA A 159 -5.17 20.03 11.75
C ALA A 159 -5.34 19.75 10.25
N TYR A 160 -4.34 20.11 9.45
CA TYR A 160 -4.31 19.79 8.03
C TYR A 160 -4.32 18.27 7.76
N ILE A 161 -3.54 17.50 8.53
CA ILE A 161 -3.52 16.04 8.41
C ILE A 161 -4.87 15.42 8.80
N LYS A 162 -5.51 15.91 9.86
CA LYS A 162 -6.86 15.47 10.26
C LYS A 162 -7.91 15.77 9.18
N ASP A 163 -7.84 16.94 8.53
CA ASP A 163 -8.73 17.29 7.42
C ASP A 163 -8.57 16.31 6.25
N LEU A 164 -7.34 15.98 5.86
CA LEU A 164 -7.07 14.98 4.81
C LEU A 164 -7.65 13.61 5.17
N LEU A 165 -7.42 13.13 6.40
CA LEU A 165 -7.98 11.85 6.88
C LEU A 165 -9.51 11.86 6.84
N HIS A 166 -10.15 12.96 7.24
CA HIS A 166 -11.60 13.12 7.14
C HIS A 166 -12.12 13.11 5.70
N ARG A 167 -11.41 13.76 4.78
CA ARG A 167 -11.77 13.75 3.36
C ARG A 167 -11.67 12.35 2.77
N LEU A 168 -10.63 11.59 3.12
CA LEU A 168 -10.46 10.20 2.66
C LEU A 168 -11.60 9.30 3.11
N VAL A 169 -12.05 9.40 4.37
CA VAL A 169 -13.22 8.63 4.82
C VAL A 169 -14.52 9.15 4.21
N THR A 170 -14.62 10.45 3.91
CA THR A 170 -15.76 11.04 3.21
C THR A 170 -15.88 10.54 1.76
N LEU A 171 -14.77 10.16 1.12
CA LEU A 171 -14.80 9.48 -0.19
C LEU A 171 -15.51 8.13 -0.11
N GLY A 172 -15.46 7.45 1.04
CA GLY A 172 -16.14 6.18 1.28
C GLY A 172 -15.33 5.17 2.09
N ALA A 173 -14.03 5.43 2.33
CA ALA A 173 -13.20 4.54 3.14
C ALA A 173 -13.68 4.51 4.60
N LYS A 174 -13.66 3.34 5.26
CA LYS A 174 -14.03 3.27 6.69
C LYS A 174 -12.89 3.75 7.59
N LYS A 175 -11.65 3.41 7.25
CA LYS A 175 -10.45 3.86 7.95
C LYS A 175 -9.49 4.48 6.95
N ALA A 176 -8.88 5.59 7.34
CA ALA A 176 -7.85 6.26 6.55
C ALA A 176 -6.53 6.26 7.33
N ILE A 177 -5.44 5.99 6.63
CA ILE A 177 -4.08 5.98 7.15
C ILE A 177 -3.25 6.87 6.23
N LEU A 178 -2.55 7.84 6.80
CA LEU A 178 -1.66 8.72 6.05
C LEU A 178 -0.21 8.44 6.42
N THR A 179 0.57 7.97 5.45
CA THR A 179 2.00 7.68 5.62
C THR A 179 2.86 8.92 5.36
N GLY A 180 4.10 8.92 5.88
CA GLY A 180 5.05 10.02 5.67
C GLY A 180 4.74 11.27 6.49
N VAL A 181 3.89 11.17 7.51
CA VAL A 181 3.51 12.30 8.38
C VAL A 181 4.63 12.64 9.35
N SER A 182 4.85 13.93 9.59
CA SER A 182 5.84 14.46 10.52
C SER A 182 5.29 15.69 11.24
N PHE A 183 5.31 15.68 12.58
CA PHE A 183 4.96 16.84 13.42
C PHE A 183 6.15 17.40 14.20
N GLU A 184 7.28 16.70 14.18
CA GLU A 184 8.49 17.05 14.91
C GLU A 184 9.70 16.88 13.99
N GLU A 185 10.67 17.79 14.12
CA GLU A 185 11.90 17.73 13.34
C GLU A 185 12.64 16.40 13.59
N GLY A 186 13.09 15.78 12.51
CA GLY A 186 13.81 14.50 12.59
C GLY A 186 12.93 13.27 12.86
N LYS A 187 11.60 13.42 12.91
CA LYS A 187 10.65 12.31 13.04
C LYS A 187 9.76 12.16 11.82
N VAL A 188 9.39 10.93 11.50
CA VAL A 188 8.43 10.59 10.43
C VAL A 188 7.68 9.32 10.80
N GLY A 189 6.46 9.17 10.33
CA GLY A 189 5.68 7.99 10.58
C GLY A 189 4.29 8.10 9.97
N VAL A 190 3.28 7.83 10.79
CA VAL A 190 1.92 7.62 10.33
C VAL A 190 0.92 8.29 11.26
N MET A 191 -0.17 8.77 10.67
CA MET A 191 -1.39 9.12 11.38
C MET A 191 -2.57 8.39 10.76
N SER A 192 -3.47 7.86 11.58
CA SER A 192 -4.67 7.17 11.12
C SER A 192 -5.92 7.69 11.80
N TYR A 193 -7.06 7.47 11.15
CA TYR A 193 -8.39 7.81 11.63
C TYR A 193 -9.36 6.67 11.36
N ASP A 194 -10.10 6.25 12.38
CA ASP A 194 -11.20 5.29 12.28
C ASP A 194 -12.54 6.03 12.33
N SER A 195 -13.27 6.06 11.22
CA SER A 195 -14.59 6.72 11.17
C SER A 195 -15.67 5.99 11.99
N LEU A 196 -15.44 4.73 12.35
CA LEU A 196 -16.40 3.91 13.11
C LEU A 196 -16.34 4.23 14.61
N THR A 197 -15.16 4.54 15.13
CA THR A 197 -14.95 4.89 16.56
C THR A 197 -14.74 6.40 16.78
N GLY A 198 -14.33 7.12 15.74
CA GLY A 198 -13.94 8.53 15.82
C GLY A 198 -12.54 8.74 16.39
N GLU A 199 -11.74 7.69 16.50
CA GLU A 199 -10.42 7.72 17.13
C GLU A 199 -9.30 8.00 16.13
N TYR A 200 -8.27 8.67 16.62
CA TYR A 200 -7.02 8.89 15.91
C TYR A 200 -5.91 8.10 16.58
N PHE A 201 -4.94 7.68 15.77
CA PHE A 201 -3.71 7.09 16.24
C PHE A 201 -2.52 7.66 15.48
N THR A 202 -1.41 7.92 16.18
CA THR A 202 -0.15 8.36 15.62
C THR A 202 0.99 7.50 16.12
N TYR A 203 1.97 7.26 15.25
CA TYR A 203 3.25 6.69 15.64
C TYR A 203 4.35 7.22 14.74
N PHE A 204 5.45 7.65 15.37
CA PHE A 204 6.57 8.27 14.69
C PHE A 204 7.88 7.62 15.13
N ASN A 205 8.83 7.53 14.19
CA ASN A 205 10.18 7.07 14.45
C ASN A 205 11.19 7.99 13.74
N ASP A 206 12.49 7.69 13.84
CA ASP A 206 13.54 8.53 13.27
C ASP A 206 13.40 8.69 11.75
N LYS A 207 13.45 9.93 11.28
CA LYS A 207 13.50 10.25 9.84
C LYS A 207 14.95 10.19 9.38
N MET A 208 15.25 9.29 8.44
CA MET A 208 16.55 9.26 7.81
C MET A 208 16.69 10.39 6.77
N PRO A 209 17.88 11.00 6.61
CA PRO A 209 18.11 12.10 5.66
C PRO A 209 18.28 11.56 4.23
N VAL A 210 17.48 10.56 3.86
CA VAL A 210 17.48 9.88 2.57
C VAL A 210 16.07 9.36 2.30
N SER A 211 15.63 9.44 1.04
CA SER A 211 14.36 8.89 0.57
C SER A 211 14.62 7.74 -0.38
N PHE A 212 13.80 6.70 -0.33
CA PHE A 212 13.91 5.51 -1.16
C PHE A 212 12.58 5.19 -1.82
N HIS A 213 12.64 4.71 -3.06
CA HIS A 213 11.47 4.15 -3.75
C HIS A 213 11.03 2.82 -3.10
N GLY A 214 9.76 2.46 -3.25
CA GLY A 214 9.21 1.17 -2.81
C GLY A 214 8.98 1.03 -1.29
N THR A 215 9.17 2.09 -0.50
CA THR A 215 8.91 2.05 0.95
C THR A 215 7.41 1.92 1.27
N GLY A 216 6.53 2.47 0.41
CA GLY A 216 5.08 2.31 0.50
C GLY A 216 4.65 0.84 0.41
N ASP A 217 5.15 0.11 -0.58
CA ASP A 217 4.83 -1.31 -0.78
C ASP A 217 5.17 -2.15 0.45
N ILE A 218 6.32 -1.88 1.08
CA ILE A 218 6.73 -2.55 2.32
C ILE A 218 5.79 -2.19 3.47
N PHE A 219 5.54 -0.89 3.65
CA PHE A 219 4.68 -0.41 4.72
C PHE A 219 3.31 -1.06 4.65
N SER A 220 2.65 -0.96 3.50
CA SER A 220 1.33 -1.52 3.25
C SER A 220 1.30 -3.04 3.41
N SER A 221 2.33 -3.74 2.93
CA SER A 221 2.45 -5.19 3.07
C SER A 221 2.61 -5.65 4.53
N VAL A 222 3.38 -4.92 5.35
CA VAL A 222 3.53 -5.22 6.78
C VAL A 222 2.24 -4.93 7.54
N VAL A 223 1.56 -3.81 7.25
CA VAL A 223 0.25 -3.53 7.86
C VAL A 223 -0.74 -4.63 7.52
N MET A 224 -0.86 -5.00 6.24
CA MET A 224 -1.80 -6.01 5.78
C MET A 224 -1.49 -7.40 6.39
N GLY A 225 -0.22 -7.81 6.40
CA GLY A 225 0.20 -9.05 7.03
C GLY A 225 -0.05 -9.06 8.55
N GLY A 226 0.18 -7.93 9.23
CA GLY A 226 -0.09 -7.77 10.67
C GLY A 226 -1.57 -7.90 11.01
N LEU A 227 -2.43 -7.21 10.26
CA LEU A 227 -3.89 -7.30 10.42
C LEU A 227 -4.40 -8.73 10.17
N MET A 228 -3.88 -9.43 9.15
CA MET A 228 -4.22 -10.84 8.90
C MET A 228 -3.64 -11.80 9.94
N ARG A 229 -2.64 -11.38 10.71
CA ARG A 229 -2.14 -12.11 11.88
C ARG A 229 -2.93 -11.82 13.15
N GLY A 230 -3.92 -10.92 13.09
CA GLY A 230 -4.78 -10.55 14.21
C GLY A 230 -4.23 -9.42 15.08
N LEU A 231 -3.19 -8.70 14.62
CA LEU A 231 -2.72 -7.51 15.32
C LEU A 231 -3.78 -6.40 15.28
N SER A 232 -3.76 -5.56 16.30
CA SER A 232 -4.51 -4.31 16.28
C SER A 232 -3.99 -3.40 15.14
N MET A 233 -4.81 -2.46 14.68
CA MET A 233 -4.36 -1.47 13.68
C MET A 233 -3.13 -0.71 14.20
N GLU A 234 -3.14 -0.31 15.48
CA GLU A 234 -2.03 0.42 16.09
C GLU A 234 -0.73 -0.38 16.07
N ASP A 235 -0.78 -1.67 16.42
CA ASP A 235 0.42 -2.50 16.49
C ASP A 235 0.93 -2.88 15.09
N ALA A 236 0.03 -3.11 14.14
CA ALA A 236 0.38 -3.29 12.73
C ALA A 236 1.08 -2.03 12.16
N LEU A 237 0.58 -0.83 12.49
CA LEU A 237 1.18 0.44 12.10
C LEU A 237 2.55 0.68 12.75
N LYS A 238 2.69 0.40 14.05
CA LYS A 238 3.99 0.48 14.75
C LYS A 238 5.02 -0.45 14.11
N LEU A 239 4.62 -1.70 13.85
CA LEU A 239 5.47 -2.69 13.20
C LEU A 239 5.89 -2.24 11.81
N ALA A 240 4.98 -1.70 11.01
CA ALA A 240 5.28 -1.19 9.67
C ALA A 240 6.24 0.00 9.69
N VAL A 241 6.04 0.98 10.57
CA VAL A 241 6.97 2.12 10.73
C VAL A 241 8.37 1.63 11.12
N ASP A 242 8.46 0.76 12.12
CA ASP A 242 9.74 0.24 12.62
C ASP A 242 10.46 -0.61 11.57
N TYR A 243 9.74 -1.52 10.90
CA TYR A 243 10.32 -2.41 9.90
C TYR A 243 10.82 -1.63 8.67
N THR A 244 10.02 -0.68 8.17
CA THR A 244 10.41 0.18 7.05
C THR A 244 11.65 1.02 7.39
N LEU A 245 11.73 1.56 8.62
CA LEU A 245 12.91 2.29 9.08
C LEU A 245 14.16 1.39 9.08
N GLU A 246 14.06 0.16 9.59
CA GLU A 246 15.20 -0.78 9.58
C GLU A 246 15.63 -1.14 8.15
N CYS A 247 14.68 -1.32 7.22
CA CYS A 247 15.00 -1.51 5.79
C CYS A 247 15.78 -0.32 5.23
N ILE A 248 15.34 0.91 5.52
CA ILE A 248 16.02 2.14 5.11
C ILE A 248 17.42 2.23 5.72
N ARG A 249 17.59 1.89 7.01
CA ARG A 249 18.87 2.00 7.73
C ARG A 249 19.96 1.13 7.12
N ILE A 250 19.61 -0.07 6.68
CA ILE A 250 20.59 -1.02 6.15
C ILE A 250 20.89 -0.85 4.65
N THR A 251 20.00 -0.18 3.92
CA THR A 251 20.10 0.00 2.46
C THR A 251 21.21 1.00 2.14
N ASP A 252 22.01 0.70 1.10
CA ASP A 252 23.02 1.64 0.60
C ASP A 252 22.36 2.95 0.12
N LYS A 253 22.82 4.06 0.69
CA LYS A 253 22.33 5.41 0.38
C LYS A 253 22.65 5.85 -1.06
N ASN A 254 23.49 5.12 -1.78
CA ASN A 254 23.76 5.36 -3.20
C ASN A 254 22.75 4.66 -4.13
N GLU A 255 21.93 3.74 -3.62
CA GLU A 255 20.97 2.94 -4.39
C GLU A 255 19.51 3.35 -4.14
N THR A 256 19.28 4.64 -3.83
CA THR A 256 17.96 5.17 -3.46
C THR A 256 16.86 4.93 -4.50
N TRP A 257 17.26 4.85 -5.76
CA TRP A 257 16.39 4.64 -6.92
C TRP A 257 15.96 3.18 -7.13
N TYR A 258 16.66 2.20 -6.54
CA TYR A 258 16.45 0.76 -6.79
C TYR A 258 15.42 0.11 -5.85
N GLY A 259 15.26 0.71 -4.66
CA GLY A 259 14.36 0.26 -3.60
C GLY A 259 15.09 -0.36 -2.41
N VAL A 260 14.45 -0.39 -1.24
CA VAL A 260 15.10 -0.74 0.04
C VAL A 260 15.29 -2.25 0.24
N GLU A 261 16.40 -2.65 0.85
CA GLU A 261 16.83 -4.05 1.06
C GLU A 261 15.99 -4.81 2.11
N PHE A 262 14.68 -4.95 1.89
CA PHE A 262 13.78 -5.59 2.84
C PHE A 262 14.15 -7.07 3.10
N GLU A 263 14.77 -7.76 2.14
CA GLU A 263 15.10 -9.18 2.23
C GLU A 263 16.03 -9.48 3.41
N ARG A 264 16.95 -8.55 3.70
CA ARG A 264 17.91 -8.66 4.81
C ARG A 264 17.25 -8.42 6.17
N VAL A 265 16.10 -7.74 6.20
CA VAL A 265 15.36 -7.41 7.42
C VAL A 265 14.24 -8.40 7.71
N ILE A 266 13.80 -9.22 6.74
CA ILE A 266 12.80 -10.29 6.92
C ILE A 266 12.98 -11.10 8.23
N PRO A 267 14.20 -11.52 8.64
CA PRO A 267 14.38 -12.23 9.91
C PRO A 267 13.86 -11.48 11.13
N MET A 268 14.02 -10.15 11.18
CA MET A 268 13.48 -9.30 12.25
C MET A 268 11.95 -9.38 12.29
N LEU A 269 11.30 -9.32 11.12
CA LEU A 269 9.83 -9.41 11.01
C LEU A 269 9.32 -10.75 11.54
N CYS A 270 9.98 -11.85 11.14
CA CYS A 270 9.68 -13.19 11.61
C CYS A 270 9.83 -13.33 13.14
N GLU A 271 10.88 -12.74 13.73
CA GLU A 271 11.10 -12.80 15.19
C GLU A 271 10.06 -11.98 15.97
N ARG A 272 9.73 -10.76 15.52
CA ARG A 272 8.71 -9.93 16.21
C ARG A 272 7.33 -10.61 16.24
N LEU A 273 6.98 -11.33 15.17
CA LEU A 273 5.70 -12.06 15.09
C LEU A 273 5.66 -13.38 15.88
N LYS A 274 6.80 -13.84 16.44
CA LYS A 274 6.83 -14.97 17.39
C LYS A 274 6.53 -14.54 18.82
N THR A 275 6.89 -13.31 19.17
CA THR A 275 6.72 -12.77 20.53
C THR A 275 5.29 -12.32 20.84
N GLU A 276 4.43 -12.21 19.82
CA GLU A 276 3.06 -11.72 19.93
C GLU A 276 1.99 -12.83 19.80
N ALA A 277 2.39 -14.09 19.61
CA ALA A 277 1.52 -15.26 19.50
C ALA A 277 1.56 -16.14 20.76
#